data_AF-A0AAU6WUZ9-F1
#
_entry.id   AF-A0AAU6WUZ9-F1
#
_cell.length_a   1.000
_cell.length_b   1.000
_cell.length_c   1.000
_cell.angle_alpha   90.00
_cell.angle_beta   90.00
_cell.angle_gamma   90.00
#
_symmetry.space_group_name_H-M   'P 1'
#
loop_
_entity.id
_entity.type
_entity.pdbx_description
1 polymer ?
#
loop_
_entity_poly.entity_id
_entity_poly.type
_entity_poly.pdbx_seq_one_letter_code
_entity_poly.pdbx_strand_id
1 'polypeptide(L)'
;MLEDDKATDFSFSNTNISKKELFVKADIDVQNSEIKGNISQIETGLYAIEAYDNFDDNHDKYNQAFKTDFAVNAKDIESKLLPDGGFESKMKFSSSNLMDIVGDKIILNPILFLNTRNESFDQKEERKNQIDFISAFTKEKKVELTIPDGYKVTDLPKPKKIVTDDKEISYTYKVEILNNKILVNSKVDVLSQNYPKEYYTFFKQIWKIMNESENQVISLIKN
;
A
#
# COMPACT_ATOMS: atom_id res chain seq x y z
N MET A 1 -13.42 -17.53 -33.51
CA MET A 1 -13.64 -18.42 -34.68
C MET A 1 -15.08 -18.89 -34.61
N LEU A 2 -15.83 -18.76 -35.71
CA LEU A 2 -17.21 -19.24 -35.81
C LEU A 2 -17.18 -20.67 -36.35
N GLU A 3 -17.67 -21.61 -35.54
CA GLU A 3 -18.19 -22.89 -36.02
C GLU A 3 -19.64 -23.00 -35.51
N ASP A 4 -20.55 -23.31 -36.43
CA ASP A 4 -21.93 -23.77 -36.19
C ASP A 4 -22.86 -22.90 -35.32
N ASP A 5 -23.29 -21.75 -35.85
CA ASP A 5 -24.47 -20.96 -35.41
C ASP A 5 -24.61 -20.66 -33.91
N LYS A 6 -23.51 -20.79 -33.16
CA LYS A 6 -23.38 -20.35 -31.77
C LYS A 6 -22.25 -19.34 -31.72
N ALA A 7 -22.62 -18.07 -31.77
CA ALA A 7 -21.71 -17.01 -31.37
C ALA A 7 -21.41 -17.19 -29.87
N THR A 8 -20.32 -17.86 -29.54
CA THR A 8 -19.72 -17.76 -28.21
C THR A 8 -19.01 -16.42 -28.16
N ASP A 9 -19.64 -15.46 -27.49
CA ASP A 9 -19.04 -14.18 -27.19
C ASP A 9 -17.92 -14.42 -26.17
N PHE A 10 -16.67 -14.47 -26.64
CA PHE A 10 -15.52 -14.54 -25.77
C PHE A 10 -15.22 -13.13 -25.27
N SER A 11 -15.62 -12.84 -24.03
CA SER A 11 -15.16 -11.62 -23.37
C SER A 11 -13.69 -11.78 -23.01
N PHE A 12 -12.83 -10.97 -23.65
CA PHE A 12 -11.42 -10.83 -23.28
C PHE A 12 -11.21 -9.88 -22.07
N SER A 13 -12.29 -9.47 -21.40
CA SER A 13 -12.18 -8.64 -20.20
C SER A 13 -11.54 -9.44 -19.07
N ASN A 14 -10.35 -9.06 -18.62
CA ASN A 14 -9.78 -9.56 -17.37
C ASN A 14 -10.65 -9.05 -16.21
N THR A 15 -11.48 -9.92 -15.65
CA THR A 15 -12.38 -9.61 -14.53
C THR A 15 -11.74 -9.90 -13.17
N ASN A 16 -10.51 -10.43 -13.14
CA ASN A 16 -9.81 -10.70 -11.90
C ASN A 16 -9.24 -9.40 -11.31
N ILE A 17 -9.59 -9.14 -10.05
CA ILE A 17 -9.03 -8.02 -9.30
C ILE A 17 -7.57 -8.34 -8.97
N SER A 18 -6.65 -7.52 -9.46
CA SER A 18 -5.23 -7.59 -9.10
C SER A 18 -5.05 -7.04 -7.69
N LYS A 19 -4.31 -7.75 -6.84
CA LYS A 19 -4.08 -7.30 -5.46
C LYS A 19 -2.60 -7.01 -5.24
N LYS A 20 -2.31 -5.90 -4.56
CA LYS A 20 -0.99 -5.57 -4.01
C LYS A 20 -1.14 -5.33 -2.51
N GLU A 21 -0.56 -6.20 -1.70
CA GLU A 21 -0.56 -6.08 -0.25
C GLU A 21 0.86 -5.81 0.26
N LEU A 22 1.04 -4.71 0.97
CA LEU A 22 2.27 -4.36 1.68
C LEU A 22 2.03 -4.58 3.16
N PHE A 23 2.83 -5.44 3.78
CA PHE A 23 2.79 -5.68 5.22
C PHE A 23 4.13 -5.34 5.85
N VAL A 24 4.11 -4.42 6.81
CA VAL A 24 5.27 -4.01 7.59
C VAL A 24 5.06 -4.45 9.04
N LYS A 25 6.03 -5.16 9.58
CA LYS A 25 6.14 -5.44 11.01
C LYS A 25 7.41 -4.83 11.55
N ALA A 26 7.28 -3.94 12.52
CA ALA A 26 8.37 -3.07 12.96
C ALA A 26 8.38 -2.84 14.47
N ASP A 27 9.57 -2.54 14.98
CA ASP A 27 9.83 -2.21 16.38
C ASP A 27 10.52 -0.85 16.46
N ILE A 28 10.12 -0.03 17.44
CA ILE A 28 10.75 1.26 17.75
C ILE A 28 11.94 1.00 18.67
N ASP A 29 13.16 1.22 18.18
CA ASP A 29 14.39 1.13 18.94
C ASP A 29 14.81 2.51 19.46
N VAL A 30 14.32 2.85 20.65
CA VAL A 30 14.59 4.15 21.29
C VAL A 30 16.09 4.33 21.60
N GLN A 31 16.81 3.25 21.92
CA GLN A 31 18.23 3.32 22.27
C GLN A 31 19.09 3.73 21.08
N ASN A 32 18.80 3.15 19.91
CA ASN A 32 19.52 3.43 18.67
C ASN A 32 18.89 4.55 17.84
N SER A 33 17.79 5.15 18.31
CA SER A 33 17.01 6.13 17.56
C SER A 33 16.64 5.64 16.16
N GLU A 34 16.22 4.39 16.05
CA GLU A 34 15.90 3.74 14.77
C GLU A 34 14.57 2.99 14.82
N ILE A 35 13.89 2.86 13.68
CA ILE A 35 12.81 1.89 13.49
C ILE A 35 13.32 0.77 12.59
N LYS A 36 13.16 -0.48 13.03
CA LYS A 36 13.63 -1.67 12.33
C LYS A 36 12.55 -2.73 12.22
N GLY A 37 12.61 -3.54 11.19
CA GLY A 37 11.57 -4.53 10.96
C GLY A 37 11.71 -5.30 9.67
N ASN A 38 10.59 -5.85 9.23
CA ASN A 38 10.47 -6.57 7.97
C ASN A 38 9.32 -5.97 7.16
N ILE A 39 9.48 -5.96 5.85
CA ILE A 39 8.42 -5.68 4.90
C ILE A 39 8.24 -6.88 3.98
N SER A 40 6.99 -7.22 3.69
CA SER A 40 6.60 -8.16 2.64
C SER A 40 5.60 -7.50 1.70
N GLN A 41 5.86 -7.60 0.40
CA GLN A 41 4.95 -7.28 -0.68
C GLN A 41 4.43 -8.59 -1.26
N ILE A 42 3.11 -8.75 -1.30
CA ILE A 42 2.45 -9.87 -1.95
C ILE A 42 1.56 -9.32 -3.07
N GLU A 43 1.77 -9.82 -4.27
CA GLU A 43 1.02 -9.45 -5.46
C GLU A 43 0.25 -10.66 -6.00
N THR A 44 -0.93 -10.41 -6.57
CA THR A 44 -1.76 -11.41 -7.26
C THR A 44 -2.35 -10.83 -8.55
N GLY A 45 -2.84 -11.70 -9.43
CA GLY A 45 -3.42 -11.27 -10.70
C GLY A 45 -2.37 -10.64 -11.60
N LEU A 46 -2.73 -9.54 -12.27
CA LEU A 46 -1.81 -8.90 -13.22
C LEU A 46 -0.54 -8.35 -12.55
N TYR A 47 -0.64 -7.88 -11.30
CA TYR A 47 0.53 -7.42 -10.56
C TYR A 47 1.55 -8.55 -10.31
N ALA A 48 1.07 -9.77 -10.04
CA ALA A 48 1.98 -10.91 -9.86
C ALA A 48 2.66 -11.31 -11.16
N ILE A 49 1.93 -11.29 -12.28
CA ILE A 49 2.49 -11.58 -13.60
C ILE A 49 3.57 -10.56 -13.93
N GLU A 50 3.29 -9.26 -13.80
CA GLU A 50 4.26 -8.19 -14.06
C GLU A 50 5.49 -8.31 -13.14
N ALA A 51 5.30 -8.56 -11.85
CA ALA A 51 6.41 -8.73 -10.92
C ALA A 51 7.25 -9.97 -11.24
N TYR A 52 6.59 -11.09 -11.55
CA TYR A 52 7.26 -12.34 -11.91
C TYR A 52 8.02 -12.23 -13.22
N ASP A 53 7.45 -11.63 -14.27
CA ASP A 53 8.11 -11.43 -15.56
C ASP A 53 9.39 -10.60 -15.39
N ASN A 54 9.31 -9.49 -14.65
CA ASN A 54 10.48 -8.67 -14.34
C ASN A 54 11.53 -9.43 -13.50
N PHE A 55 11.08 -10.29 -12.59
CA PHE A 55 11.96 -11.13 -11.79
C PHE A 55 12.65 -12.19 -12.63
N ASP A 56 11.91 -12.97 -13.43
CA ASP A 56 12.40 -14.04 -14.31
C ASP A 56 13.38 -13.50 -15.36
N ASP A 57 13.09 -12.32 -15.90
CA ASP A 57 13.99 -11.61 -16.82
C ASP A 57 15.35 -11.31 -16.18
N ASN A 58 15.36 -10.81 -14.93
CA ASN A 58 16.59 -10.53 -14.19
C ASN A 58 16.37 -10.44 -12.67
N HIS A 59 16.67 -11.54 -11.99
CA HIS A 59 16.46 -11.68 -10.55
C HIS A 59 17.20 -10.61 -9.73
N ASP A 60 18.47 -10.35 -10.07
CA ASP A 60 19.32 -9.40 -9.34
C ASP A 60 18.85 -7.96 -9.52
N LYS A 61 18.48 -7.59 -10.75
CA LYS A 61 17.96 -6.26 -11.07
C LYS A 61 16.64 -6.02 -10.36
N TYR A 62 15.73 -7.00 -10.37
CA TYR A 62 14.46 -6.92 -9.65
C TYR A 62 14.69 -6.72 -8.15
N ASN A 63 15.52 -7.56 -7.52
CA ASN A 63 15.80 -7.47 -6.09
C ASN A 63 16.49 -6.15 -5.72
N GLN A 64 17.38 -5.63 -6.58
CA GLN A 64 18.01 -4.34 -6.37
C GLN A 64 17.03 -3.17 -6.49
N ALA A 65 16.05 -3.24 -7.40
CA ALA A 65 14.98 -2.24 -7.50
C ALA A 65 14.11 -2.23 -6.24
N PHE A 66 13.64 -3.42 -5.82
CA PHE A 66 12.84 -3.59 -4.60
C PHE A 66 13.57 -3.07 -3.35
N LYS A 67 14.89 -3.31 -3.26
CA LYS A 67 15.74 -2.80 -2.17
C LYS A 67 15.70 -1.27 -2.05
N THR A 68 15.58 -0.56 -3.16
CA THR A 68 15.67 0.91 -3.21
C THR A 68 14.32 1.62 -3.17
N ASP A 69 13.21 0.91 -3.39
CA ASP A 69 11.86 1.47 -3.55
C ASP A 69 11.38 2.27 -2.33
N PHE A 70 11.84 1.89 -1.14
CA PHE A 70 11.27 2.37 0.12
C PHE A 70 12.14 3.41 0.85
N ALA A 71 13.27 3.83 0.28
CA ALA A 71 14.20 4.79 0.89
C ALA A 71 14.61 4.43 2.34
N VAL A 72 14.79 3.14 2.63
CA VAL A 72 15.24 2.58 3.92
C VAL A 72 16.50 1.76 3.74
N ASN A 73 17.21 1.47 4.84
CA ASN A 73 18.35 0.56 4.80
C ASN A 73 17.86 -0.88 4.71
N ALA A 74 17.89 -1.45 3.52
CA ALA A 74 17.38 -2.79 3.24
C ALA A 74 18.46 -3.89 3.28
N LYS A 75 18.10 -5.04 3.85
CA LYS A 75 18.92 -6.26 3.97
C LYS A 75 18.05 -7.50 3.76
N ASP A 76 18.67 -8.65 3.52
CA ASP A 76 18.01 -9.96 3.42
C ASP A 76 16.82 -9.97 2.44
N ILE A 77 17.06 -9.48 1.22
CA ILE A 77 16.04 -9.41 0.16
C ILE A 77 15.83 -10.81 -0.41
N GLU A 78 14.57 -11.24 -0.50
CA GLU A 78 14.16 -12.50 -1.11
C GLU A 78 12.87 -12.27 -1.90
N SER A 79 12.82 -12.77 -3.13
CA SER A 79 11.62 -12.76 -3.97
C SER A 79 11.36 -14.16 -4.53
N LYS A 80 10.08 -14.55 -4.63
CA LYS A 80 9.68 -15.87 -5.12
C LYS A 80 8.24 -15.88 -5.64
N LEU A 81 8.00 -16.82 -6.56
CA LEU A 81 6.65 -17.24 -6.93
C LEU A 81 6.04 -18.11 -5.81
N LEU A 82 4.78 -17.85 -5.49
CA LEU A 82 4.00 -18.62 -4.53
C LEU A 82 3.21 -19.76 -5.22
N PRO A 83 2.85 -20.83 -4.50
CA PRO A 83 2.14 -21.97 -5.09
C PRO A 83 0.75 -21.63 -5.67
N ASP A 84 0.13 -20.56 -5.20
CA ASP A 84 -1.18 -20.08 -5.65
C ASP A 84 -1.10 -19.10 -6.84
N GLY A 85 0.10 -18.89 -7.39
CA GLY A 85 0.35 -17.95 -8.49
C GLY A 85 0.55 -16.50 -8.03
N GLY A 86 0.57 -16.23 -6.72
CA GLY A 86 1.01 -14.94 -6.20
C GLY A 86 2.52 -14.77 -6.30
N PHE A 87 3.00 -13.53 -6.17
CA PHE A 87 4.44 -13.22 -6.12
C PHE A 87 4.75 -12.51 -4.81
N GLU A 88 5.76 -12.98 -4.08
CA GLU A 88 6.18 -12.41 -2.80
C GLU A 88 7.59 -11.82 -2.93
N SER A 89 7.76 -10.58 -2.48
CA SER A 89 9.06 -9.95 -2.24
C SER A 89 9.13 -9.47 -0.80
N LYS A 90 10.22 -9.79 -0.10
CA LYS A 90 10.41 -9.39 1.30
C LYS A 90 11.83 -8.93 1.56
N MET A 91 11.98 -8.08 2.55
CA MET A 91 13.28 -7.63 3.03
C MET A 91 13.20 -7.21 4.50
N LYS A 92 14.35 -7.24 5.17
CA LYS A 92 14.54 -6.53 6.44
C LYS A 92 14.87 -5.07 6.15
N PHE A 93 14.40 -4.19 7.01
CA PHE A 93 14.73 -2.77 6.93
C PHE A 93 15.15 -2.20 8.27
N SER A 94 15.88 -1.10 8.22
CA SER A 94 16.12 -0.21 9.34
C SER A 94 16.19 1.25 8.86
N SER A 95 15.75 2.21 9.66
CA SER A 95 15.83 3.63 9.32
C SER A 95 15.77 4.53 10.54
N SER A 96 16.71 5.49 10.60
CA SER A 96 16.77 6.54 11.61
C SER A 96 15.88 7.75 11.29
N ASN A 97 15.28 7.78 10.09
CA ASN A 97 14.54 8.94 9.58
C ASN A 97 13.01 8.79 9.71
N LEU A 98 12.55 7.75 10.42
CA LEU A 98 11.12 7.43 10.55
C LEU A 98 10.50 7.95 11.85
N MET A 99 11.30 8.52 12.75
CA MET A 99 10.82 9.13 13.98
C MET A 99 11.70 10.29 14.41
N ASP A 100 11.08 11.23 15.12
CA ASP A 100 11.74 12.32 15.81
C ASP A 100 11.58 12.13 17.32
N ILE A 101 12.70 12.22 18.06
CA ILE A 101 12.69 12.18 19.53
C ILE A 101 12.86 13.61 20.06
N VAL A 102 11.87 14.09 20.80
CA VAL A 102 11.83 15.45 21.38
C VAL A 102 11.56 15.36 22.88
N GLY A 103 12.62 15.41 23.68
CA GLY A 103 12.54 15.17 25.13
C GLY A 103 12.00 13.77 25.41
N ASP A 104 10.90 13.68 26.13
CA ASP A 104 10.22 12.41 26.48
C ASP A 104 9.15 11.98 25.45
N LYS A 105 9.14 12.60 24.27
CA LYS A 105 8.17 12.33 23.19
C LYS A 105 8.84 11.72 21.97
N ILE A 106 8.17 10.73 21.36
CA ILE A 106 8.51 10.21 20.04
C ILE A 106 7.39 10.60 19.09
N ILE A 107 7.73 11.26 17.99
CA ILE A 107 6.80 11.66 16.93
C ILE A 107 7.12 10.85 15.69
N LEU A 108 6.11 10.21 15.10
CA LEU A 108 6.29 9.41 13.88
C LEU A 108 5.01 9.33 13.06
N ASN A 109 5.15 8.99 11.78
CA ASN A 109 4.01 8.61 10.95
C ASN A 109 3.74 7.10 11.12
N PRO A 110 2.53 6.67 11.55
CA PRO A 110 2.27 5.27 11.84
C PRO A 110 2.27 4.37 10.58
N ILE A 111 2.14 4.93 9.37
CA ILE A 111 2.32 4.17 8.12
C ILE A 111 3.79 4.06 7.68
N LEU A 112 4.70 4.66 8.46
CA LEU A 112 6.15 4.69 8.24
C LEU A 112 6.49 5.22 6.83
N PHE A 113 7.26 4.46 6.07
CA PHE A 113 7.73 4.80 4.72
C PHE A 113 6.76 4.36 3.62
N LEU A 114 5.60 3.79 3.97
CA LEU A 114 4.57 3.41 2.98
C LEU A 114 3.65 4.57 2.59
N ASN A 115 3.91 5.78 3.07
CA ASN A 115 3.12 6.95 2.71
C ASN A 115 3.21 7.16 1.19
N THR A 116 2.05 7.37 0.57
CA THR A 116 1.95 7.40 -0.90
C THR A 116 2.93 8.38 -1.52
N ARG A 117 3.93 7.85 -2.22
CA ARG A 117 4.74 8.58 -3.19
C ARG A 117 4.31 8.07 -4.56
N ASN A 118 3.82 8.96 -5.41
CA ASN A 118 3.80 8.81 -6.89
C ASN A 118 2.50 8.40 -7.61
N GLU A 119 1.35 8.21 -6.96
CA GLU A 119 0.07 8.13 -7.70
C GLU A 119 -0.71 9.42 -7.50
N SER A 120 -0.69 10.31 -8.50
CA SER A 120 -1.43 11.57 -8.46
C SER A 120 -2.46 11.64 -9.57
N PHE A 121 -3.72 11.77 -9.17
CA PHE A 121 -4.80 12.29 -10.02
C PHE A 121 -4.74 13.82 -9.97
N ASP A 122 -3.80 14.43 -10.68
CA ASP A 122 -3.48 15.87 -10.59
C ASP A 122 -3.90 16.71 -11.81
N GLN A 123 -4.47 16.08 -12.85
CA GLN A 123 -4.95 16.77 -14.05
C GLN A 123 -5.88 17.93 -13.66
N LYS A 124 -5.54 19.14 -14.10
CA LYS A 124 -6.28 20.37 -13.80
C LYS A 124 -7.47 20.57 -14.73
N GLU A 125 -7.27 20.26 -16.02
CA GLU A 125 -8.29 20.39 -17.06
C GLU A 125 -9.34 19.27 -16.96
N GLU A 126 -10.55 19.55 -17.46
CA GLU A 126 -11.61 18.54 -17.54
C GLU A 126 -11.17 17.36 -18.42
N ARG A 127 -11.42 16.14 -17.94
CA ARG A 127 -11.06 14.92 -18.66
C ARG A 127 -12.00 14.71 -19.84
N LYS A 128 -11.45 14.43 -21.03
CA LYS A 128 -12.24 14.18 -22.25
C LYS A 128 -12.52 12.68 -22.50
N ASN A 129 -11.65 11.82 -22.01
CA ASN A 129 -11.69 10.37 -22.21
C ASN A 129 -12.02 9.66 -20.90
N GLN A 130 -12.42 8.40 -21.00
CA GLN A 130 -12.61 7.53 -19.84
C GLN A 130 -11.30 7.35 -19.05
N ILE A 131 -11.43 6.77 -17.86
CA ILE A 131 -10.30 6.35 -17.03
C ILE A 131 -10.12 4.87 -17.29
N ASP A 132 -8.95 4.48 -17.75
CA ASP A 132 -8.59 3.09 -18.04
C ASP A 132 -7.44 2.67 -17.14
N PHE A 133 -7.62 1.54 -16.48
CA PHE A 133 -6.60 0.80 -15.74
C PHE A 133 -6.34 -0.52 -16.46
N ILE A 134 -5.15 -1.07 -16.26
CA ILE A 134 -4.78 -2.35 -16.87
C ILE A 134 -5.54 -3.53 -16.22
N SER A 135 -6.02 -3.34 -14.99
CA SER A 135 -6.97 -4.24 -14.32
C SER A 135 -7.73 -3.49 -13.21
N ALA A 136 -8.87 -4.04 -12.79
CA ALA A 136 -9.43 -3.72 -11.48
C ALA A 136 -8.42 -4.08 -10.39
N PHE A 137 -8.35 -3.32 -9.31
CA PHE A 137 -7.31 -3.53 -8.30
C PHE A 137 -7.72 -3.26 -6.86
N THR A 138 -7.03 -3.96 -5.97
CA THR A 138 -6.99 -3.66 -4.54
C THR A 138 -5.54 -3.37 -4.15
N LYS A 139 -5.30 -2.23 -3.48
CA LYS A 139 -4.02 -1.95 -2.82
C LYS A 139 -4.25 -1.84 -1.34
N GLU A 140 -3.51 -2.61 -0.55
CA GLU A 140 -3.64 -2.67 0.89
C GLU A 140 -2.28 -2.51 1.55
N LYS A 141 -2.19 -1.60 2.52
CA LYS A 141 -1.01 -1.36 3.35
C LYS A 141 -1.38 -1.69 4.79
N LYS A 142 -0.64 -2.59 5.40
CA LYS A 142 -0.77 -3.00 6.79
C LYS A 142 0.52 -2.70 7.52
N VAL A 143 0.44 -2.02 8.66
CA VAL A 143 1.59 -1.79 9.53
C VAL A 143 1.26 -2.31 10.93
N GLU A 144 2.14 -3.13 11.46
CA GLU A 144 2.19 -3.54 12.86
C GLU A 144 3.44 -2.94 13.49
N LEU A 145 3.25 -1.93 14.35
CA LEU A 145 4.35 -1.22 15.02
C LEU A 145 4.31 -1.51 16.53
N THR A 146 5.34 -2.16 17.06
CA THR A 146 5.47 -2.42 18.50
C THR A 146 5.83 -1.15 19.24
N ILE A 147 5.03 -0.83 20.26
CA ILE A 147 5.25 0.30 21.17
C ILE A 147 6.35 -0.11 22.17
N PRO A 148 7.39 0.72 22.37
CA PRO A 148 8.47 0.43 23.32
C PRO A 148 7.96 0.53 24.76
N ASP A 149 8.58 -0.23 25.66
CA ASP A 149 8.20 -0.25 27.07
C ASP A 149 8.28 1.14 27.71
N GLY A 150 7.30 1.44 28.56
CA GLY A 150 7.21 2.73 29.22
C GLY A 150 6.65 3.85 28.34
N TYR A 151 6.23 3.59 27.11
CA TYR A 151 5.56 4.59 26.26
C TYR A 151 4.05 4.32 26.13
N LYS A 152 3.29 5.40 25.97
CA LYS A 152 1.87 5.36 25.57
C LYS A 152 1.63 6.27 24.38
N VAL A 153 0.74 5.88 23.50
CA VAL A 153 0.25 6.76 22.43
C VAL A 153 -0.74 7.77 23.05
N THR A 154 -0.63 9.04 22.64
CA THR A 154 -1.50 10.11 23.15
C THR A 154 -2.70 10.36 22.27
N ASP A 155 -2.49 10.44 20.96
CA ASP A 155 -3.53 10.68 19.97
C ASP A 155 -3.35 9.74 18.78
N LEU A 156 -4.48 9.23 18.29
CA LEU A 156 -4.54 8.41 17.07
C LEU A 156 -5.22 9.17 15.94
N PRO A 157 -4.80 8.96 14.68
CA PRO A 157 -5.53 9.45 13.52
C PRO A 157 -6.97 8.93 13.53
N LYS A 158 -7.92 9.80 13.19
CA LYS A 158 -9.33 9.39 13.10
C LYS A 158 -9.51 8.45 11.90
N PRO A 159 -10.29 7.37 12.04
CA PRO A 159 -10.55 6.49 10.92
C PRO A 159 -11.26 7.25 9.80
N LYS A 160 -10.95 6.89 8.56
CA LYS A 160 -11.54 7.46 7.35
C LYS A 160 -12.13 6.34 6.50
N LYS A 161 -13.31 6.60 5.96
CA LYS A 161 -13.94 5.75 4.96
C LYS A 161 -14.65 6.64 3.94
N ILE A 162 -14.34 6.45 2.68
CA ILE A 162 -15.04 7.06 1.55
C ILE A 162 -15.37 5.96 0.55
N VAL A 163 -16.56 6.02 -0.03
CA VAL A 163 -17.06 5.05 -0.98
C VAL A 163 -17.94 5.79 -1.98
N THR A 164 -17.88 5.41 -3.25
CA THR A 164 -18.82 5.90 -4.27
C THR A 164 -20.21 5.31 -4.03
N ASP A 165 -21.25 5.96 -4.54
CA ASP A 165 -22.64 5.53 -4.29
C ASP A 165 -22.93 4.10 -4.82
N ASP A 166 -22.31 3.77 -5.96
CA ASP A 166 -22.34 2.45 -6.59
C ASP A 166 -21.42 1.40 -5.92
N LYS A 167 -20.58 1.84 -4.97
CA LYS A 167 -19.58 1.03 -4.24
C LYS A 167 -18.47 0.44 -5.10
N GLU A 168 -18.29 0.94 -6.32
CA GLU A 168 -17.23 0.53 -7.24
C GLU A 168 -15.83 0.96 -6.79
N ILE A 169 -15.75 2.08 -6.05
CA ILE A 169 -14.49 2.62 -5.55
C ILE A 169 -14.63 2.89 -4.06
N SER A 170 -13.66 2.42 -3.28
CA SER A 170 -13.62 2.72 -1.85
C SER A 170 -12.21 2.93 -1.34
N TYR A 171 -12.10 3.75 -0.30
CA TYR A 171 -10.89 3.91 0.49
C TYR A 171 -11.22 3.83 1.98
N THR A 172 -10.45 3.04 2.71
CA THR A 172 -10.51 2.92 4.16
C THR A 172 -9.14 3.13 4.77
N TYR A 173 -9.09 3.94 5.83
CA TYR A 173 -7.91 4.14 6.67
C TYR A 173 -8.30 3.95 8.13
N LYS A 174 -7.59 3.08 8.83
CA LYS A 174 -7.83 2.79 10.24
C LYS A 174 -6.50 2.68 10.96
N VAL A 175 -6.40 3.35 12.10
CA VAL A 175 -5.30 3.19 13.06
C VAL A 175 -5.91 2.79 14.40
N GLU A 176 -5.43 1.71 14.98
CA GLU A 176 -5.91 1.21 16.27
C GLU A 176 -4.75 0.70 17.13
N ILE A 177 -4.97 0.64 18.44
CA ILE A 177 -4.03 0.03 19.38
C ILE A 177 -4.61 -1.30 19.82
N LEU A 178 -3.84 -2.37 19.65
CA LEU A 178 -4.16 -3.69 20.17
C LEU A 178 -2.98 -4.15 21.02
N ASN A 179 -3.21 -4.33 22.32
CA ASN A 179 -2.18 -4.61 23.31
C ASN A 179 -1.09 -3.50 23.29
N ASN A 180 0.17 -3.86 23.03
CA ASN A 180 1.30 -2.95 22.91
C ASN A 180 1.66 -2.63 21.45
N LYS A 181 0.71 -2.73 20.52
CA LYS A 181 0.97 -2.53 19.09
C LYS A 181 0.02 -1.52 18.48
N ILE A 182 0.56 -0.72 17.57
CA ILE A 182 -0.20 0.16 16.68
C ILE A 182 -0.43 -0.61 15.38
N LEU A 183 -1.70 -0.79 15.03
CA LEU A 183 -2.13 -1.45 13.82
C LEU A 183 -2.67 -0.39 12.86
N VAL A 184 -2.08 -0.31 11.66
CA VAL A 184 -2.55 0.55 10.58
C VAL A 184 -3.07 -0.33 9.45
N ASN A 185 -4.23 0.03 8.91
CA ASN A 185 -4.77 -0.52 7.67
C ASN A 185 -5.18 0.63 6.76
N SER A 186 -4.55 0.73 5.59
CA SER A 186 -4.89 1.66 4.50
C SER A 186 -5.23 0.81 3.27
N LYS A 187 -6.47 0.88 2.79
CA LYS A 187 -6.93 0.04 1.69
C LYS A 187 -7.71 0.87 0.67
N VAL A 188 -7.37 0.71 -0.60
CA VAL A 188 -8.16 1.20 -1.72
C VAL A 188 -8.62 0.02 -2.57
N ASP A 189 -9.89 0.03 -2.93
CA ASP A 189 -10.51 -0.92 -3.85
C ASP A 189 -11.05 -0.15 -5.06
N VAL A 190 -10.74 -0.63 -6.26
CA VAL A 190 -11.22 -0.16 -7.56
C VAL A 190 -11.70 -1.39 -8.32
N LEU A 191 -13.01 -1.59 -8.42
CA LEU A 191 -13.60 -2.87 -8.82
C LEU A 191 -13.80 -3.04 -10.33
N SER A 192 -13.59 -1.98 -11.11
CA SER A 192 -13.60 -2.01 -12.56
C SER A 192 -12.26 -1.54 -13.13
N GLN A 193 -11.91 -2.05 -14.32
CA GLN A 193 -10.75 -1.59 -15.07
C GLN A 193 -11.03 -0.28 -15.81
N ASN A 194 -12.29 0.12 -16.00
CA ASN A 194 -12.64 1.36 -16.68
C ASN A 194 -13.77 2.12 -16.00
N TYR A 195 -13.71 3.45 -16.10
CA TYR A 195 -14.71 4.36 -15.55
C TYR A 195 -14.99 5.52 -16.51
N PRO A 196 -16.26 5.97 -16.63
CA PRO A 196 -16.60 7.21 -17.29
C PRO A 196 -15.78 8.40 -16.77
N LYS A 197 -15.56 9.41 -17.61
CA LYS A 197 -14.74 10.59 -17.26
C LYS A 197 -15.22 11.31 -16.00
N GLU A 198 -16.51 11.21 -15.68
CA GLU A 198 -17.19 11.82 -14.54
C GLU A 198 -16.64 11.29 -13.20
N TYR A 199 -16.09 10.07 -13.17
CA TYR A 199 -15.46 9.50 -11.97
C TYR A 199 -14.15 10.19 -11.60
N TYR A 200 -13.55 10.96 -12.52
CA TYR A 200 -12.25 11.58 -12.28
C TYR A 200 -12.24 12.44 -11.03
N THR A 201 -13.31 13.20 -10.78
CA THR A 201 -13.47 14.01 -9.57
C THR A 201 -13.42 13.16 -8.29
N PHE A 202 -14.04 11.98 -8.30
CA PHE A 202 -14.00 11.04 -7.18
C PHE A 202 -12.61 10.44 -6.98
N PHE A 203 -11.92 10.05 -8.06
CA PHE A 203 -10.52 9.61 -7.97
C PHE A 203 -9.62 10.69 -7.35
N LYS A 204 -9.73 11.95 -7.80
CA LYS A 204 -8.98 13.07 -7.18
C LYS A 204 -9.28 13.19 -5.69
N GLN A 205 -10.55 13.10 -5.30
CA GLN A 205 -10.96 13.22 -3.90
C GLN A 205 -10.41 12.06 -3.06
N ILE A 206 -10.51 10.82 -3.55
CA ILE A 206 -10.05 9.63 -2.83
C ILE A 206 -8.53 9.68 -2.63
N TRP A 207 -7.74 9.99 -3.67
CA TRP A 207 -6.28 10.07 -3.55
C TRP A 207 -5.85 11.25 -2.69
N LYS A 208 -6.57 12.36 -2.71
CA LYS A 208 -6.34 13.47 -1.79
C LYS A 208 -6.58 13.03 -0.33
N ILE A 209 -7.70 12.39 -0.04
CA ILE A 209 -8.02 11.90 1.31
C ILE A 209 -7.02 10.84 1.76
N MET A 210 -6.60 9.94 0.87
CA MET A 210 -5.57 8.95 1.14
C MET A 210 -4.26 9.63 1.53
N ASN A 211 -3.79 10.59 0.74
CA ASN A 211 -2.57 11.34 1.04
C ASN A 211 -2.69 12.13 2.36
N GLU A 212 -3.82 12.78 2.62
CA GLU A 212 -4.06 13.51 3.88
C GLU A 212 -4.07 12.56 5.09
N SER A 213 -4.66 11.37 4.96
CA SER A 213 -4.76 10.37 6.03
C SER A 213 -3.42 9.69 6.30
N GLU A 214 -2.70 9.31 5.24
CA GLU A 214 -1.41 8.63 5.33
C GLU A 214 -0.26 9.55 5.74
N ASN A 215 -0.44 10.88 5.75
CA ASN A 215 0.56 11.83 6.24
C ASN A 215 0.31 12.29 7.69
N GLN A 216 -0.71 11.75 8.37
CA GLN A 216 -0.94 12.06 9.78
C GLN A 216 0.15 11.45 10.67
N VAL A 217 0.56 12.19 11.69
CA VAL A 217 1.55 11.74 12.67
C VAL A 217 0.89 11.38 13.99
N ILE A 218 1.56 10.54 14.77
CA ILE A 218 1.22 10.21 16.15
C ILE A 218 2.33 10.62 17.10
N SER A 219 2.00 10.74 18.38
CA SER A 219 2.96 11.00 19.45
C SER A 219 2.88 9.93 20.53
N LEU A 220 4.03 9.35 20.85
CA LEU A 220 4.21 8.48 22.00
C LEU A 220 4.88 9.30 23.12
N ILE A 221 4.38 9.18 24.34
CA ILE A 221 4.93 9.87 25.52
C ILE A 221 5.41 8.81 26.51
N LYS A 222 6.61 9.03 27.06
CA LYS A 222 7.15 8.23 28.16
C LYS A 222 6.31 8.44 29.43
N ASN A 223 5.85 7.35 30.02
CA ASN A 223 5.12 7.32 31.28
C ASN A 223 6.00 7.63 32.48
#